data_AF-A0A7S0VMZ9-F1
#
_entry.id   AF-A0A7S0VMZ9-F1
#
_cell.length_a   1.000
_cell.length_b   1.000
_cell.length_c   1.000
_cell.angle_alpha   90.00
_cell.angle_beta   90.00
_cell.angle_gamma   90.00
#
_symmetry.space_group_name_H-M   'P 1'
#
loop_
_entity.id
_entity.type
_entity.pdbx_description
1 polymer ?
#
loop_
_entity_poly.entity_id
_entity_poly.type
_entity_poly.pdbx_seq_one_letter_code
_entity_poly.pdbx_strand_id
1 'polypeptide(L)'
;GSGGLGTLLIQLCKTAGASFVAAVSSDAALCTSLGADRVSDHRSEEWCDVAEYKEAPFDVVIDLAVGVEAWRQARRKGVLKAGSRGGRFVAVVLNEWHIDIHRYHQLFTFILPPLFRQLSSWFTSAFTPRYKMYIGTANAETIAKVFGALREGRFQRVVLDGESPHPFTEEGVRAAFRKQESRRGKGKVVVDIVG
;
A
#
# COMPACT_ATOMS: atom_id res chain seq x y z
N GLY A 1 -0.72 -6.56 0.09
CA GLY A 1 0.37 -7.31 0.73
C GLY A 1 0.04 -7.62 2.18
N SER A 2 0.78 -8.52 2.81
CA SER A 2 0.55 -8.96 4.19
C SER A 2 1.11 -8.04 5.28
N GLY A 3 1.72 -6.89 4.94
CA GLY A 3 2.22 -5.93 5.91
C GLY A 3 1.11 -5.15 6.65
N GLY A 4 1.51 -4.31 7.61
CA GLY A 4 0.58 -3.58 8.50
C GLY A 4 -0.48 -2.73 7.78
N LEU A 5 -0.11 -1.96 6.74
CA LEU A 5 -1.11 -1.22 5.94
C LEU A 5 -1.85 -2.11 4.95
N GLY A 6 -1.15 -3.10 4.38
CA GLY A 6 -1.71 -3.95 3.33
C GLY A 6 -2.86 -4.83 3.83
N THR A 7 -2.74 -5.39 5.04
CA THR A 7 -3.79 -6.21 5.67
C THR A 7 -5.07 -5.41 5.95
N LEU A 8 -4.95 -4.14 6.34
CA LEU A 8 -6.09 -3.25 6.52
C LEU A 8 -6.71 -2.85 5.18
N LEU A 9 -5.89 -2.52 4.18
CA LEU A 9 -6.36 -2.09 2.87
C LEU A 9 -7.14 -3.18 2.13
N ILE A 10 -6.73 -4.45 2.22
CA ILE A 10 -7.50 -5.56 1.63
C ILE A 10 -8.94 -5.57 2.16
N GLN A 11 -9.09 -5.51 3.49
CA GLN A 11 -10.41 -5.49 4.13
C GLN A 11 -11.21 -4.25 3.73
N LEU A 12 -10.59 -3.05 3.77
CA LEU A 12 -11.26 -1.81 3.41
C LEU A 12 -11.72 -1.79 1.95
N CYS A 13 -10.93 -2.34 1.02
CA CYS A 13 -11.33 -2.46 -0.37
C CYS A 13 -12.57 -3.36 -0.52
N LYS A 14 -12.59 -4.53 0.14
CA LYS A 14 -13.77 -5.40 0.09
C LYS A 14 -15.00 -4.76 0.69
N THR A 15 -14.88 -4.12 1.83
CA THR A 15 -16.02 -3.44 2.48
C THR A 15 -16.48 -2.21 1.70
N ALA A 16 -15.59 -1.56 0.96
CA ALA A 16 -15.96 -0.50 0.03
C ALA A 16 -16.69 -1.01 -1.23
N GLY A 17 -16.91 -2.33 -1.36
CA GLY A 17 -17.64 -2.93 -2.48
C GLY A 17 -16.77 -3.23 -3.69
N ALA A 18 -15.45 -3.36 -3.53
CA ALA A 18 -14.59 -3.79 -4.63
C ALA A 18 -15.00 -5.18 -5.13
N SER A 19 -15.35 -5.28 -6.41
CA SER A 19 -15.72 -6.55 -7.04
C SER A 19 -14.56 -7.55 -7.04
N PHE A 20 -13.33 -7.06 -7.15
CA PHE A 20 -12.12 -7.85 -7.17
C PHE A 20 -10.97 -7.12 -6.46
N VAL A 21 -10.26 -7.83 -5.59
CA VAL A 21 -9.14 -7.34 -4.78
C VAL A 21 -7.93 -8.23 -5.00
N ALA A 22 -6.92 -7.71 -5.70
CA ALA A 22 -5.63 -8.37 -5.83
C ALA A 22 -4.63 -7.86 -4.78
N ALA A 23 -3.76 -8.74 -4.31
CA ALA A 23 -2.66 -8.40 -3.41
C ALA A 23 -1.33 -8.96 -3.92
N VAL A 24 -0.24 -8.22 -3.76
CA VAL A 24 1.12 -8.74 -3.95
C VAL A 24 1.71 -9.12 -2.59
N SER A 25 2.03 -10.39 -2.39
CA SER A 25 2.45 -10.94 -1.09
C SER A 25 3.06 -12.34 -1.23
N SER A 26 4.03 -12.68 -0.38
CA SER A 26 4.48 -14.09 -0.22
C SER A 26 3.65 -14.86 0.82
N ASP A 27 2.65 -14.22 1.43
CA ASP A 27 1.69 -14.84 2.33
C ASP A 27 0.29 -14.79 1.73
N ALA A 28 0.01 -15.74 0.85
CA ALA A 28 -1.27 -15.86 0.16
C ALA A 28 -2.41 -16.21 1.11
N ALA A 29 -2.17 -17.10 2.08
CA ALA A 29 -3.18 -17.54 3.03
C ALA A 29 -3.71 -16.36 3.88
N LEU A 30 -2.81 -15.51 4.40
CA LEU A 30 -3.22 -14.32 5.15
C LEU A 30 -3.95 -13.31 4.27
N CYS A 31 -3.47 -13.03 3.05
CA CYS A 31 -4.17 -12.07 2.18
C CYS A 31 -5.56 -12.58 1.77
N THR A 32 -5.70 -13.87 1.48
CA THR A 32 -6.97 -14.50 1.09
C THR A 32 -7.97 -14.48 2.25
N SER A 33 -7.53 -14.81 3.48
CA SER A 33 -8.42 -14.78 4.65
C SER A 33 -8.94 -13.37 5.00
N LEU A 34 -8.26 -12.33 4.52
CA LEU A 34 -8.67 -10.93 4.68
C LEU A 34 -9.58 -10.43 3.55
N GLY A 35 -9.81 -11.23 2.52
CA GLY A 35 -10.70 -10.92 1.40
C GLY A 35 -10.02 -10.57 0.07
N ALA A 36 -8.73 -10.88 -0.10
CA ALA A 36 -8.12 -10.82 -1.43
C ALA A 36 -8.64 -11.99 -2.30
N ASP A 37 -9.11 -11.68 -3.50
CA ASP A 37 -9.59 -12.67 -4.47
C ASP A 37 -8.42 -13.33 -5.23
N ARG A 38 -7.31 -12.60 -5.42
CA ARG A 38 -6.08 -13.10 -6.03
C ARG A 38 -4.85 -12.57 -5.31
N VAL A 39 -3.88 -13.44 -5.05
CA VAL A 39 -2.60 -13.05 -4.42
C VAL A 39 -1.43 -13.44 -5.31
N SER A 40 -0.69 -12.46 -5.82
CA SER A 40 0.52 -12.67 -6.61
C SER A 40 1.77 -12.70 -5.73
N ASP A 41 2.50 -13.81 -5.73
CA ASP A 41 3.78 -13.88 -5.04
C ASP A 41 4.89 -13.28 -5.91
N HIS A 42 5.39 -12.12 -5.48
CA HIS A 42 6.50 -11.39 -6.10
C HIS A 42 7.80 -12.19 -6.20
N ARG A 43 7.92 -13.34 -5.52
CA ARG A 43 9.07 -14.24 -5.65
C ARG A 43 8.98 -15.16 -6.86
N SER A 44 7.78 -15.37 -7.39
CA SER A 44 7.52 -16.31 -8.49
C SER A 44 6.92 -15.66 -9.73
N GLU A 45 6.25 -14.52 -9.59
CA GLU A 45 5.62 -13.82 -10.70
C GLU A 45 5.72 -12.29 -10.55
N GLU A 46 5.81 -11.60 -11.69
CA GLU A 46 5.69 -10.15 -11.74
C GLU A 46 4.22 -9.76 -11.87
N TRP A 47 3.71 -9.01 -10.89
CA TRP A 47 2.30 -8.63 -10.82
C TRP A 47 1.82 -7.92 -12.09
N CYS A 48 2.67 -7.10 -12.72
CA CYS A 48 2.30 -6.37 -13.92
C CYS A 48 2.27 -7.23 -15.20
N ASP A 49 2.74 -8.48 -15.11
CA ASP A 49 2.77 -9.40 -16.25
C ASP A 49 1.69 -10.49 -16.22
N VAL A 50 0.94 -10.61 -15.12
CA VAL A 50 -0.22 -11.49 -14.99
C VAL A 50 -1.26 -11.19 -16.08
N ALA A 51 -1.62 -12.21 -16.88
CA ALA A 51 -2.51 -12.06 -18.03
C ALA A 51 -3.92 -11.60 -17.63
N GLU A 52 -4.50 -12.18 -16.57
CA GLU A 52 -5.81 -11.83 -16.01
C GLU A 52 -5.95 -10.31 -15.75
N TYR A 53 -4.90 -9.68 -15.21
CA TYR A 53 -4.92 -8.25 -14.91
C TYR A 53 -4.85 -7.37 -16.15
N LYS A 54 -4.38 -7.90 -17.29
CA LYS A 54 -4.35 -7.18 -18.58
C LYS A 54 -5.69 -7.31 -19.32
N GLU A 55 -6.34 -8.47 -19.19
CA GLU A 55 -7.68 -8.73 -19.72
C GLU A 55 -8.75 -7.92 -18.97
N ALA A 56 -8.61 -7.81 -17.65
CA ALA A 56 -9.46 -6.99 -16.78
C ALA A 56 -8.62 -5.99 -15.96
N PRO A 57 -8.20 -4.85 -16.55
CA PRO A 57 -7.37 -3.86 -15.87
C PRO A 57 -8.05 -3.25 -14.63
N PHE A 58 -7.27 -2.95 -13.60
CA PHE A 58 -7.77 -2.37 -12.35
C PHE A 58 -8.24 -0.92 -12.51
N ASP A 59 -9.23 -0.53 -11.72
CA ASP A 59 -9.62 0.88 -11.52
C ASP A 59 -8.63 1.62 -10.62
N VAL A 60 -8.06 0.92 -9.63
CA VAL A 60 -7.15 1.50 -8.65
C VAL A 60 -5.99 0.55 -8.38
N VAL A 61 -4.77 1.09 -8.43
CA VAL A 61 -3.56 0.44 -7.88
C VAL A 61 -3.08 1.27 -6.71
N ILE A 62 -2.93 0.66 -5.54
CA ILE A 62 -2.41 1.32 -4.32
C ILE A 62 -1.03 0.77 -4.04
N ASP A 63 0.00 1.59 -4.25
CA ASP A 63 1.37 1.17 -4.02
C ASP A 63 1.84 1.50 -2.60
N LEU A 64 2.19 0.41 -1.91
CA LEU A 64 2.70 0.37 -0.54
C LEU A 64 4.06 -0.35 -0.47
N ALA A 65 4.72 -0.66 -1.61
CA ALA A 65 5.98 -1.42 -1.57
C ALA A 65 7.05 -1.12 -2.64
N VAL A 66 6.79 -0.39 -3.73
CA VAL A 66 7.80 -0.17 -4.79
C VAL A 66 8.12 1.30 -5.10
N GLY A 67 7.13 2.16 -5.33
CA GLY A 67 7.30 3.56 -5.71
C GLY A 67 7.22 3.79 -7.22
N VAL A 68 8.18 4.55 -7.76
CA VAL A 68 8.13 5.03 -9.15
C VAL A 68 8.13 3.90 -10.19
N GLU A 69 8.73 2.76 -9.86
CA GLU A 69 8.76 1.63 -10.79
C GLU A 69 7.41 0.93 -10.90
N ALA A 70 6.68 0.72 -9.80
CA ALA A 70 5.30 0.23 -9.86
C ALA A 70 4.40 1.19 -10.65
N TRP A 71 4.61 2.50 -10.54
CA TRP A 71 3.90 3.48 -11.38
C TRP A 71 4.19 3.28 -12.87
N ARG A 72 5.47 3.10 -13.24
CA ARG A 72 5.87 2.87 -14.64
C ARG A 72 5.30 1.56 -15.17
N GLN A 73 5.34 0.50 -14.39
CA GLN A 73 4.74 -0.80 -14.71
C GLN A 73 3.23 -0.67 -14.91
N ALA A 74 2.50 -0.08 -13.96
CA ALA A 74 1.05 0.15 -14.05
C ALA A 74 0.67 0.91 -15.33
N ARG A 75 1.45 1.94 -15.68
CA ARG A 75 1.20 2.77 -16.87
C ARG A 75 1.49 2.04 -18.19
N ARG A 76 2.51 1.19 -18.24
CA ARG A 76 3.03 0.61 -19.49
C ARG A 76 2.51 -0.78 -19.79
N LYS A 77 2.12 -1.55 -18.77
CA LYS A 77 1.81 -2.98 -18.90
C LYS A 77 0.32 -3.30 -19.09
N GLY A 78 -0.53 -2.27 -19.14
CA GLY A 78 -1.97 -2.44 -19.39
C GLY A 78 -2.78 -2.95 -18.19
N VAL A 79 -2.17 -3.12 -17.03
CA VAL A 79 -2.84 -3.62 -15.80
C VAL A 79 -3.69 -2.56 -15.09
N LEU A 80 -3.58 -1.29 -15.46
CA LEU A 80 -4.37 -0.20 -14.89
C LEU A 80 -5.15 0.49 -16.00
N LYS A 81 -6.43 0.76 -15.76
CA LYS A 81 -7.29 1.48 -16.71
C LYS A 81 -6.71 2.87 -17.03
N ALA A 82 -7.02 3.35 -18.22
CA ALA A 82 -6.75 4.73 -18.62
C ALA A 82 -7.42 5.73 -17.68
N GLY A 83 -6.86 6.94 -17.56
CA GLY A 83 -7.42 8.00 -16.72
C GLY A 83 -8.82 8.44 -17.17
N SER A 84 -9.11 8.40 -18.47
CA SER A 84 -10.45 8.64 -19.03
C SER A 84 -11.50 7.61 -18.59
N ARG A 85 -11.08 6.41 -18.20
CA ARG A 85 -11.92 5.35 -17.65
C ARG A 85 -11.84 5.25 -16.12
N GLY A 86 -11.33 6.30 -15.47
CA GLY A 86 -11.26 6.39 -14.01
C GLY A 86 -10.05 5.72 -13.36
N GLY A 87 -9.09 5.20 -14.15
CA GLY A 87 -7.92 4.50 -13.61
C GLY A 87 -7.00 5.41 -12.79
N ARG A 88 -6.64 4.96 -11.58
CA ARG A 88 -5.85 5.74 -10.60
C ARG A 88 -4.72 4.90 -10.00
N PHE A 89 -3.52 5.46 -9.97
CA PHE A 89 -2.41 4.95 -9.20
C PHE A 89 -2.23 5.80 -7.95
N VAL A 90 -2.43 5.21 -6.77
CA VAL A 90 -2.27 5.87 -5.48
C VAL A 90 -0.91 5.49 -4.90
N ALA A 91 -0.01 6.46 -4.85
CA ALA A 91 1.36 6.28 -4.36
C ALA A 91 1.44 6.69 -2.89
N VAL A 92 1.49 5.72 -1.98
CA VAL A 92 1.81 5.96 -0.55
C VAL A 92 3.31 6.05 -0.36
N VAL A 93 4.07 5.33 -1.19
CA VAL A 93 5.47 5.66 -1.43
C VAL A 93 5.68 6.29 -2.78
N LEU A 94 6.41 7.40 -2.71
CA LEU A 94 6.44 8.37 -3.78
C LEU A 94 7.45 7.98 -4.85
N ASN A 95 8.72 7.84 -4.47
CA ASN A 95 9.82 7.47 -5.37
C ASN A 95 10.47 6.16 -4.93
N GLU A 96 10.93 6.13 -3.68
CA GLU A 96 11.64 5.01 -3.06
C GLU A 96 11.30 4.99 -1.55
N TRP A 97 11.49 3.82 -0.92
CA TRP A 97 11.20 3.56 0.50
C TRP A 97 12.16 4.23 1.46
N HIS A 98 13.41 4.45 1.03
CA HIS A 98 14.45 5.04 1.84
C HIS A 98 14.46 6.55 1.62
N ILE A 99 13.94 7.28 2.60
CA ILE A 99 13.88 8.74 2.57
C ILE A 99 15.03 9.26 3.42
N ASP A 100 16.04 9.82 2.77
CA ASP A 100 17.17 10.40 3.47
C ASP A 100 17.26 11.92 3.18
N ILE A 101 16.87 12.73 4.17
CA ILE A 101 16.79 14.19 4.08
C ILE A 101 17.69 14.79 5.17
N HIS A 102 18.88 15.21 4.76
CA HIS A 102 19.83 15.95 5.58
C HIS A 102 19.74 17.46 5.37
N ARG A 103 19.18 17.92 4.24
CA ARG A 103 19.12 19.33 3.84
C ARG A 103 17.76 19.68 3.25
N TYR A 104 17.30 20.92 3.46
CA TYR A 104 16.00 21.39 2.98
C TYR A 104 15.79 21.24 1.47
N HIS A 105 16.84 21.35 0.65
CA HIS A 105 16.68 21.17 -0.80
C HIS A 105 16.39 19.72 -1.21
N GLN A 106 16.78 18.74 -0.40
CA GLN A 106 16.46 17.33 -0.64
C GLN A 106 14.97 17.05 -0.47
N LEU A 107 14.25 17.91 0.28
CA LEU A 107 12.80 17.86 0.32
C LEU A 107 12.19 18.19 -1.05
N PHE A 108 12.76 19.15 -1.78
CA PHE A 108 12.30 19.46 -3.13
C PHE A 108 12.59 18.31 -4.10
N THR A 109 13.76 17.68 -4.04
CA THR A 109 14.05 16.52 -4.90
C THR A 109 13.19 15.31 -4.55
N PHE A 110 12.74 15.19 -3.30
CA PHE A 110 11.81 14.13 -2.88
C PHE A 110 10.35 14.40 -3.32
N ILE A 111 9.85 15.63 -3.14
CA ILE A 111 8.44 15.99 -3.34
C ILE A 111 8.11 16.47 -4.76
N LEU A 112 9.02 17.20 -5.43
CA LEU A 112 8.74 17.75 -6.75
C LEU A 112 8.49 16.67 -7.82
N PRO A 113 9.26 15.56 -7.91
CA PRO A 113 8.99 14.54 -8.91
C PRO A 113 7.60 13.88 -8.80
N PRO A 114 7.12 13.39 -7.63
CA PRO A 114 5.77 12.84 -7.51
C PRO A 114 4.68 13.89 -7.75
N LEU A 115 4.90 15.15 -7.32
CA LEU A 115 3.96 16.24 -7.59
C LEU A 115 3.86 16.53 -9.08
N PHE A 116 5.00 16.60 -9.78
CA PHE A 116 5.04 16.77 -11.22
C PHE A 116 4.38 15.58 -11.92
N ARG A 117 4.57 14.34 -11.44
CA ARG A 117 3.84 13.16 -11.97
C ARG A 117 2.33 13.27 -11.77
N GLN A 118 1.87 13.73 -10.61
CA GLN A 118 0.45 13.96 -10.35
C GLN A 118 -0.12 14.96 -11.34
N LEU A 119 0.51 16.14 -11.46
CA LEU A 119 0.05 17.20 -12.36
C LEU A 119 0.14 16.76 -13.83
N SER A 120 1.28 16.24 -14.27
CA SER A 120 1.46 15.81 -15.67
C SER A 120 0.53 14.67 -16.06
N SER A 121 0.17 13.76 -15.13
CA SER A 121 -0.83 12.72 -15.42
C SER A 121 -2.22 13.29 -15.76
N TRP A 122 -2.47 14.55 -15.44
CA TRP A 122 -3.73 15.24 -15.78
C TRP A 122 -3.75 15.72 -17.23
N PHE A 123 -2.59 16.12 -17.75
CA PHE A 123 -2.45 16.78 -19.06
C PHE A 123 -1.81 15.91 -20.16
N THR A 124 -1.14 14.81 -19.81
CA THR A 124 -0.29 14.06 -20.75
C THR A 124 -1.03 13.19 -21.76
N SER A 125 -2.23 12.67 -21.44
CA SER A 125 -3.14 11.99 -22.38
C SER A 125 -4.38 11.46 -21.64
N ALA A 126 -5.52 11.33 -22.32
CA ALA A 126 -6.68 10.60 -21.83
C ALA A 126 -6.36 9.11 -21.52
N PHE A 127 -5.37 8.54 -22.21
CA PHE A 127 -4.96 7.14 -22.05
C PHE A 127 -4.04 6.89 -20.84
N THR A 128 -3.44 7.94 -20.27
CA THR A 128 -2.58 7.83 -19.10
C THR A 128 -3.43 7.70 -17.83
N PRO A 129 -3.21 6.69 -16.96
CA PRO A 129 -3.87 6.62 -15.66
C PRO A 129 -3.54 7.86 -14.82
N ARG A 130 -4.42 8.25 -13.88
CA ARG A 130 -4.13 9.39 -13.00
C ARG A 130 -3.19 8.95 -11.88
N TYR A 131 -2.08 9.67 -11.71
CA TYR A 131 -1.19 9.47 -10.57
C TYR A 131 -1.67 10.35 -9.41
N LYS A 132 -1.80 9.76 -8.22
CA LYS A 132 -2.17 10.46 -7.00
C LYS A 132 -1.15 10.14 -5.92
N MET A 133 -0.32 11.11 -5.56
CA MET A 133 0.51 10.98 -4.37
C MET A 133 -0.35 11.13 -3.13
N TYR A 134 -0.14 10.25 -2.15
CA TYR A 134 -0.80 10.34 -0.86
C TYR A 134 0.23 10.70 0.20
N ILE A 135 0.14 11.94 0.70
CA ILE A 135 0.83 12.39 1.91
C ILE A 135 -0.27 12.66 2.93
N GLY A 136 -0.47 11.70 3.83
CA GLY A 136 -1.49 11.81 4.86
C GLY A 136 -0.92 12.41 6.15
N THR A 137 -1.67 13.34 6.75
CA THR A 137 -1.63 13.58 8.19
C THR A 137 -2.88 12.94 8.79
N ALA A 138 -2.72 12.13 9.84
CA ALA A 138 -3.87 11.54 10.51
C ALA A 138 -4.60 12.64 11.30
N ASN A 139 -5.79 13.03 10.88
CA ASN A 139 -6.63 13.98 11.60
C ASN A 139 -7.72 13.25 12.40
N ALA A 140 -8.27 13.92 13.42
CA ALA A 140 -9.24 13.33 14.35
C ALA A 140 -10.46 12.75 13.62
N GLU A 141 -10.92 13.39 12.56
CA GLU A 141 -12.06 12.92 11.76
C GLU A 141 -11.75 11.60 11.04
N THR A 142 -10.59 11.48 10.41
CA THR A 142 -10.17 10.26 9.71
C THR A 142 -10.02 9.10 10.70
N ILE A 143 -9.41 9.37 11.85
CA ILE A 143 -9.28 8.41 12.94
C ILE A 143 -10.66 7.95 13.42
N ALA A 144 -11.57 8.90 13.67
CA ALA A 144 -12.95 8.59 14.07
C ALA A 144 -13.69 7.74 13.03
N LYS A 145 -13.50 8.01 11.73
CA LYS A 145 -14.08 7.19 10.64
C LYS A 145 -13.54 5.75 10.64
N VAL A 146 -12.23 5.57 10.86
CA VAL A 146 -11.61 4.24 10.93
C VAL A 146 -12.10 3.49 12.17
N PHE A 147 -12.19 4.12 13.34
CA PHE A 147 -12.72 3.50 14.55
C PHE A 147 -14.22 3.21 14.46
N GLY A 148 -15.00 4.10 13.86
CA GLY A 148 -16.43 3.87 13.59
C GLY A 148 -16.62 2.64 12.71
N ALA A 149 -15.84 2.53 11.64
CA ALA A 149 -15.84 1.37 10.76
C ALA A 149 -15.47 0.06 11.49
N LEU A 150 -14.45 0.10 12.35
CA LEU A 150 -14.09 -1.04 13.17
C LEU A 150 -15.23 -1.46 14.11
N ARG A 151 -15.86 -0.49 14.80
CA ARG A 151 -16.97 -0.73 15.74
C ARG A 151 -18.22 -1.26 15.06
N GLU A 152 -18.52 -0.77 13.85
CA GLU A 152 -19.64 -1.23 13.03
C GLU A 152 -19.38 -2.62 12.39
N GLY A 153 -18.21 -3.22 12.62
CA GLY A 153 -17.86 -4.52 12.06
C GLY A 153 -17.56 -4.46 10.55
N ARG A 154 -17.33 -3.27 9.98
CA ARG A 154 -16.97 -3.10 8.56
C ARG A 154 -15.63 -3.73 8.22
N PHE A 155 -14.73 -3.89 9.18
CA PHE A 155 -13.57 -4.75 9.04
C PHE A 155 -13.23 -5.36 10.40
N GLN A 156 -12.71 -6.58 10.40
CA GLN A 156 -12.71 -7.40 11.61
C GLN A 156 -11.42 -7.33 12.41
N ARG A 157 -10.25 -7.18 11.77
CA ARG A 157 -8.99 -7.40 12.47
C ARG A 157 -7.88 -6.47 12.03
N VAL A 158 -7.32 -5.75 12.99
CA VAL A 158 -5.94 -5.28 12.89
C VAL A 158 -5.05 -6.53 13.08
N VAL A 159 -4.41 -6.96 12.00
CA VAL A 159 -3.48 -8.09 12.07
C VAL A 159 -2.20 -7.60 12.71
N LEU A 160 -1.87 -8.15 13.88
CA LEU A 160 -0.55 -7.97 14.48
C LEU A 160 0.40 -9.03 13.94
N ASP A 161 1.68 -8.66 13.85
CA ASP A 161 2.72 -9.66 13.59
C ASP A 161 2.76 -10.71 14.71
N GLY A 162 3.07 -11.96 14.37
CA GLY A 162 3.08 -13.06 15.33
C GLY A 162 4.13 -12.95 16.44
N GLU A 163 5.18 -12.13 16.24
CA GLU A 163 6.18 -11.81 17.27
C GLU A 163 5.78 -10.60 18.13
N SER A 164 4.62 -9.99 17.85
CA SER A 164 4.10 -8.85 18.59
C SER A 164 3.04 -9.25 19.63
N PRO A 165 2.88 -8.48 20.72
CA PRO A 165 3.66 -7.28 21.06
C PRO A 165 5.07 -7.61 21.57
N HIS A 166 6.04 -6.78 21.17
CA HIS A 166 7.36 -6.78 21.80
C HIS A 166 7.32 -5.95 23.09
N PRO A 167 8.05 -6.33 24.15
CA PRO A 167 8.10 -5.54 25.38
C PRO A 167 8.84 -4.22 25.18
N PHE A 168 8.49 -3.18 25.95
CA PHE A 168 9.24 -1.91 26.00
C PHE A 168 10.54 -2.03 26.80
N THR A 169 11.42 -2.91 26.34
CA THR A 169 12.82 -3.02 26.76
C THR A 169 13.71 -2.66 25.57
N GLU A 170 14.99 -2.35 25.82
CA GLU A 170 15.94 -2.10 24.74
C GLU A 170 15.97 -3.24 23.72
N GLU A 171 16.00 -4.49 24.21
CA GLU A 171 16.01 -5.70 23.38
C GLU A 171 14.71 -5.88 22.60
N GLY A 172 13.56 -5.64 23.24
CA GLY A 172 12.25 -5.74 22.61
C GLY A 172 12.06 -4.72 21.50
N VAL A 173 12.44 -3.46 21.74
CA VAL A 173 12.42 -2.39 20.73
C VAL A 173 13.35 -2.74 19.57
N ARG A 174 14.59 -3.17 19.84
CA ARG A 174 15.53 -3.60 18.79
C ARG A 174 14.99 -4.79 18.00
N ALA A 175 14.31 -5.75 18.64
CA ALA A 175 13.68 -6.88 17.96
C ALA A 175 12.56 -6.43 17.01
N ALA A 176 11.70 -5.50 17.46
CA ALA A 176 10.65 -4.91 16.62
C ALA A 176 11.23 -4.22 15.37
N PHE A 177 12.30 -3.44 15.53
CA PHE A 177 12.98 -2.80 14.39
C PHE A 177 13.62 -3.81 13.44
N ARG A 178 14.34 -4.82 13.94
CA ARG A 178 14.89 -5.91 13.10
C ARG A 178 13.80 -6.63 12.31
N LYS A 179 12.65 -6.87 12.94
CA LYS A 179 11.50 -7.49 12.27
C LYS A 179 10.98 -6.60 11.14
N GLN A 180 10.82 -5.30 11.36
CA GLN A 180 10.40 -4.35 10.33
C GLN A 180 11.41 -4.25 9.18
N GLU A 181 12.70 -4.12 9.50
CA GLU A 181 13.80 -4.04 8.52
C GLU A 181 13.92 -5.30 7.65
N SER A 182 13.61 -6.47 8.21
CA SER A 182 13.63 -7.73 7.47
C SER A 182 12.62 -7.80 6.32
N ARG A 183 11.63 -6.90 6.30
CA ARG A 183 10.47 -6.90 5.38
C ARG A 183 9.66 -8.20 5.41
N ARG A 184 9.76 -8.97 6.50
CA ARG A 184 9.02 -10.22 6.73
C ARG A 184 7.89 -10.08 7.75
N GLY A 185 7.59 -8.86 8.19
CA GLY A 185 6.45 -8.55 9.05
C GLY A 185 5.12 -8.94 8.39
N LYS A 186 4.31 -9.74 9.08
CA LYS A 186 2.98 -10.18 8.67
C LYS A 186 1.95 -9.50 9.56
N GLY A 187 1.52 -8.31 9.15
CA GLY A 187 0.69 -7.41 9.94
C GLY A 187 1.49 -6.27 10.55
N LYS A 188 0.94 -5.68 11.60
CA LYS A 188 1.51 -4.55 12.33
C LYS A 188 2.43 -5.06 13.42
N VAL A 189 3.71 -4.70 13.32
CA VAL A 189 4.66 -4.87 14.43
C VAL A 189 4.35 -3.81 15.49
N VAL A 190 4.17 -4.22 16.74
CA VAL A 190 3.84 -3.33 17.86
C VAL A 190 4.74 -3.57 19.05
N VAL A 191 5.01 -2.50 19.80
CA VAL A 191 5.72 -2.53 21.09
C VAL A 191 4.71 -2.14 22.16
N ASP A 192 4.63 -2.94 23.22
CA ASP A 192 3.77 -2.65 24.36
C ASP A 192 4.53 -1.78 25.37
N ILE A 193 4.00 -0.58 25.60
CA ILE A 193 4.55 0.43 26.50
C ILE A 193 3.95 0.37 27.91
N VAL A 194 2.97 -0.50 28.14
CA VAL A 194 2.34 -0.70 29.44
C VAL A 194 2.80 -2.04 30.00
N GLY A 195 3.98 -2.01 30.60
CA GLY A 195 4.42 -3.03 31.56
C GLY A 195 4.05 -2.59 32.98
#